data_AF-A0A944WP74-F1
#
_entry.id   AF-A0A944WP74-F1
#
_cell.length_a   1.000
_cell.length_b   1.000
_cell.length_c   1.000
_cell.angle_alpha   90.00
_cell.angle_beta   90.00
_cell.angle_gamma   90.00
#
_symmetry.space_group_name_H-M   'P 1'
#
loop_
_entity.id
_entity.type
_entity.pdbx_description
1 polymer ?
#
loop_
_entity_poly.entity_id
_entity_poly.type
_entity_poly.pdbx_seq_one_letter_code
_entity_poly.pdbx_strand_id
1 'polypeptide(L)'
;MKNYLIYYLLITLSIIVNSCSEGFKEEYSKLFIALTEVTAITTPTTDTTPDYTFSSTESGAITYGGSCSSSTIIAVSGNNTITLNTLSVGTYADCTITVSKTIATEKSEKKLSGSLTITSFTVSSSDNTTTLSAPDNLSASGANNTITLTWNSVSGATSYTLYWDNVSGIDNSDTAITSITNDNYTHSSLDNGSIYYYKVAAVNSSGTGTLSSVSSAILASNIQASKTFNDHTYALTSATMTWNNAKTAATALGGYLTTVNTKAENDWLTAIFRIPYGQSWIGANDIATTNTWVWDNGTTDNDNGLTDNICGSNGCPNSNATWADNITKKWQNLEPRGSGATCGYIWQTSGTWDDIACGGSKYAIIEFDL
;
A
#
# COMPACT_ATOMS: atom_id res chain seq x y z
N MET A 1 -122.64 44.12 59.05
CA MET A 1 -121.41 43.86 59.83
C MET A 1 -121.22 42.35 59.95
N LYS A 2 -120.31 41.76 59.16
CA LYS A 2 -119.92 40.34 59.29
C LYS A 2 -118.40 40.27 59.14
N ASN A 3 -117.74 39.91 60.24
CA ASN A 3 -116.30 39.71 60.36
C ASN A 3 -115.88 38.49 59.53
N TYR A 4 -114.88 38.63 58.67
CA TYR A 4 -114.21 37.52 58.00
C TYR A 4 -112.97 37.12 58.78
N LEU A 5 -112.98 35.89 59.29
CA LEU A 5 -111.87 35.22 59.95
C LEU A 5 -111.03 34.52 58.85
N ILE A 6 -109.82 35.00 58.57
CA ILE A 6 -108.88 34.35 57.64
C ILE A 6 -107.81 33.62 58.46
N TYR A 7 -107.81 32.30 58.36
CA TYR A 7 -106.79 31.42 58.95
C TYR A 7 -105.48 31.54 58.16
N TYR A 8 -104.39 31.88 58.83
CA TYR A 8 -103.03 31.79 58.30
C TYR A 8 -102.54 30.35 58.38
N LEU A 9 -102.35 29.71 57.22
CA LEU A 9 -101.71 28.39 57.09
C LEU A 9 -100.19 28.60 56.96
N LEU A 10 -99.46 28.35 58.05
CA LEU A 10 -97.99 28.31 58.08
C LEU A 10 -97.50 27.01 57.42
N ILE A 11 -97.01 27.10 56.18
CA ILE A 11 -96.29 26.01 55.50
C ILE A 11 -94.79 26.29 55.66
N THR A 12 -94.11 25.48 56.47
CA THR A 12 -92.65 25.51 56.60
C THR A 12 -92.02 24.83 55.39
N LEU A 13 -91.48 25.62 54.46
CA LEU A 13 -90.70 25.12 53.33
C LEU A 13 -89.24 24.90 53.78
N SER A 14 -88.87 23.63 53.98
CA SER A 14 -87.48 23.24 54.25
C SER A 14 -86.69 23.24 52.95
N ILE A 15 -85.78 24.20 52.78
CA ILE A 15 -84.80 24.20 51.68
C ILE A 15 -83.65 23.27 52.12
N ILE A 16 -83.61 22.06 51.57
CA ILE A 16 -82.42 21.19 51.66
C ILE A 16 -81.46 21.66 50.58
N VAL A 17 -80.36 22.30 50.99
CA VAL A 17 -79.22 22.57 50.11
C VAL A 17 -78.47 21.25 49.94
N ASN A 18 -78.83 20.47 48.93
CA ASN A 18 -77.95 19.38 48.49
C ASN A 18 -76.82 20.03 47.68
N SER A 19 -75.64 20.15 48.27
CA SER A 19 -74.43 20.45 47.52
C SER A 19 -74.20 19.30 46.55
N CYS A 20 -74.45 19.50 45.26
CA CYS A 20 -73.88 18.65 44.22
C CYS A 20 -72.36 18.82 44.26
N SER A 21 -71.70 17.99 45.07
CA SER A 21 -70.31 17.61 44.81
C SER A 21 -70.36 16.62 43.66
N GLU A 22 -70.38 17.12 42.42
CA GLU A 22 -70.00 16.28 41.28
C GLU A 22 -68.53 15.89 41.49
N GLY A 23 -68.34 14.69 42.03
CA GLY A 23 -67.03 14.09 42.12
C GLY A 23 -66.50 13.92 40.69
N PHE A 24 -65.48 14.71 40.34
CA PHE A 24 -64.61 14.41 39.22
C PHE A 24 -64.05 13.00 39.44
N LYS A 25 -64.59 12.02 38.72
CA LYS A 25 -64.04 10.66 38.68
C LYS A 25 -62.65 10.75 38.04
N GLU A 26 -61.65 10.25 38.76
CA GLU A 26 -60.25 10.18 38.35
C GLU A 26 -60.09 9.50 36.98
N GLU A 27 -59.83 10.29 35.93
CA GLU A 27 -59.43 9.79 34.61
C GLU A 27 -57.90 9.71 34.45
N TYR A 28 -57.14 9.62 35.56
CA TYR A 28 -55.67 9.57 35.54
C TYR A 28 -55.09 8.16 35.21
N SER A 29 -55.95 7.18 34.93
CA SER A 29 -55.52 5.79 34.68
C SER A 29 -55.03 5.52 33.25
N LYS A 30 -55.01 6.52 32.36
CA LYS A 30 -54.54 6.37 30.97
C LYS A 30 -53.32 7.22 30.59
N LEU A 31 -52.77 8.01 31.50
CA LEU A 31 -51.68 8.92 31.19
C LEU A 31 -50.31 8.27 31.49
N PHE A 32 -49.60 7.89 30.44
CA PHE A 32 -48.23 7.37 30.50
C PHE A 32 -47.38 8.01 29.39
N ILE A 33 -46.07 8.11 29.65
CA ILE A 33 -45.10 8.60 28.67
C ILE A 33 -44.54 7.38 27.93
N ALA A 34 -44.87 7.25 26.65
CA ALA A 34 -44.22 6.31 25.76
C ALA A 34 -43.34 7.06 24.77
N LEU A 35 -42.14 6.51 24.56
CA LEU A 35 -41.14 7.04 23.66
C LEU A 35 -40.90 6.04 22.53
N THR A 36 -40.76 6.52 21.30
CA THR A 36 -40.41 5.67 20.14
C THR A 36 -39.32 6.33 19.31
N GLU A 37 -38.35 5.55 18.81
CA GLU A 37 -37.38 6.04 17.84
C GLU A 37 -38.09 6.38 16.51
N VAL A 38 -37.74 7.52 15.92
CA VAL A 38 -38.30 7.99 14.62
C VAL A 38 -37.19 8.07 13.58
N THR A 39 -36.02 8.60 13.95
CA THR A 39 -34.86 8.67 13.08
C THR A 39 -33.62 8.34 13.89
N ALA A 40 -33.08 7.15 13.63
CA ALA A 40 -31.84 6.67 14.22
C ALA A 40 -30.63 7.41 13.61
N ILE A 41 -29.52 7.39 14.35
CA ILE A 41 -28.21 7.83 13.83
C ILE A 41 -27.71 6.77 12.84
N THR A 42 -27.29 7.20 11.66
CA THR A 42 -26.67 6.30 10.67
C THR A 42 -25.36 5.72 11.21
N THR A 43 -25.11 4.44 11.01
CA THR A 43 -23.90 3.77 11.53
C THR A 43 -23.16 2.99 10.44
N PRO A 44 -21.83 3.13 10.31
CA PRO A 44 -20.98 4.12 10.99
C PRO A 44 -21.28 5.56 10.51
N THR A 45 -20.97 6.56 11.36
CA THR A 45 -21.03 8.00 11.00
C THR A 45 -19.68 8.69 11.24
N THR A 46 -19.35 9.68 10.42
CA THR A 46 -18.22 10.61 10.64
C THR A 46 -18.65 11.92 11.29
N ASP A 47 -19.97 12.15 11.44
CA ASP A 47 -20.51 13.28 12.17
C ASP A 47 -20.35 13.05 13.68
N THR A 48 -19.63 13.96 14.34
CA THR A 48 -19.37 13.90 15.79
C THR A 48 -20.48 14.54 16.61
N THR A 49 -21.46 15.19 15.98
CA THR A 49 -22.63 15.81 16.63
C THR A 49 -23.92 15.40 15.92
N PRO A 50 -24.21 14.09 15.82
CA PRO A 50 -25.31 13.62 14.99
C PRO A 50 -26.68 14.01 15.58
N ASP A 51 -27.63 14.24 14.69
CA ASP A 51 -29.03 14.41 15.05
C ASP A 51 -29.73 13.07 15.28
N TYR A 52 -30.62 13.05 16.27
CA TYR A 52 -31.46 11.90 16.61
C TYR A 52 -32.90 12.37 16.83
N THR A 53 -33.89 11.62 16.31
CA THR A 53 -35.31 11.98 16.49
C THR A 53 -36.09 10.86 17.16
N PHE A 54 -36.83 11.21 18.22
CA PHE A 54 -37.77 10.31 18.90
C PHE A 54 -39.16 10.97 19.03
N SER A 55 -40.21 10.17 19.15
CA SER A 55 -41.55 10.65 19.47
C SER A 55 -41.85 10.46 20.96
N SER A 56 -42.63 11.36 21.56
CA SER A 56 -43.16 11.23 22.91
C SER A 56 -44.68 11.41 22.92
N THR A 57 -45.41 10.61 23.69
CA THR A 57 -46.86 10.79 23.85
C THR A 57 -47.22 12.08 24.60
N GLU A 58 -46.31 12.58 25.45
CA GLU A 58 -46.52 13.75 26.31
C GLU A 58 -45.30 14.66 26.33
N SER A 59 -45.50 15.94 26.65
CA SER A 59 -44.39 16.84 26.96
C SER A 59 -43.74 16.51 28.31
N GLY A 60 -42.46 16.82 28.48
CA GLY A 60 -41.75 16.58 29.74
C GLY A 60 -40.29 17.01 29.71
N ALA A 61 -39.63 16.95 30.86
CA ALA A 61 -38.19 17.17 30.98
C ALA A 61 -37.42 15.95 30.46
N ILE A 62 -36.39 16.19 29.63
CA ILE A 62 -35.49 15.18 29.10
C ILE A 62 -34.29 15.02 30.02
N THR A 63 -33.89 13.78 30.28
CA THR A 63 -32.61 13.43 30.88
C THR A 63 -31.92 12.37 30.04
N TYR A 64 -30.61 12.50 29.86
CA TYR A 64 -29.78 11.56 29.12
C TYR A 64 -29.02 10.62 30.07
N GLY A 65 -28.87 9.37 29.66
CA GLY A 65 -28.05 8.38 30.36
C GLY A 65 -27.09 7.66 29.40
N GLY A 66 -26.11 6.95 29.98
CA GLY A 66 -25.02 6.31 29.23
C GLY A 66 -23.99 7.33 28.75
N SER A 67 -23.44 7.09 27.57
CA SER A 67 -22.33 7.89 27.01
C SER A 67 -22.77 9.09 26.16
N CYS A 68 -24.08 9.34 26.03
CA CYS A 68 -24.61 10.45 25.23
C CYS A 68 -25.14 11.60 26.08
N SER A 69 -25.03 12.82 25.55
CA SER A 69 -25.65 14.02 26.14
C SER A 69 -26.07 14.99 25.05
N SER A 70 -27.02 15.87 25.34
CA SER A 70 -27.45 16.98 24.49
C SER A 70 -27.86 18.17 25.35
N SER A 71 -27.86 19.36 24.77
CA SER A 71 -28.34 20.59 25.40
C SER A 71 -29.88 20.71 25.42
N THR A 72 -30.60 19.87 24.67
CA THR A 72 -32.07 19.87 24.65
C THR A 72 -32.62 19.20 25.92
N ILE A 73 -33.38 19.94 26.73
CA ILE A 73 -33.87 19.45 28.04
C ILE A 73 -35.39 19.32 28.14
N ILE A 74 -36.14 19.67 27.10
CA ILE A 74 -37.61 19.60 27.08
C ILE A 74 -38.06 18.84 25.83
N ALA A 75 -38.96 17.87 26.02
CA ALA A 75 -39.70 17.21 24.97
C ALA A 75 -41.12 17.80 24.87
N VAL A 76 -41.66 17.83 23.66
CA VAL A 76 -43.07 18.07 23.35
C VAL A 76 -43.76 16.75 23.00
N SER A 77 -45.10 16.74 23.03
CA SER A 77 -45.87 15.64 22.46
C SER A 77 -45.66 15.61 20.94
N GLY A 78 -45.43 14.43 20.37
CA GLY A 78 -45.01 14.24 18.98
C GLY A 78 -43.50 14.08 18.84
N ASN A 79 -42.97 14.42 17.67
CA ASN A 79 -41.56 14.21 17.33
C ASN A 79 -40.65 15.29 17.94
N ASN A 80 -39.49 14.85 18.44
CA ASN A 80 -38.47 15.65 19.09
C ASN A 80 -37.12 15.31 18.46
N THR A 81 -36.52 16.26 17.75
CA THR A 81 -35.16 16.15 17.22
C THR A 81 -34.18 16.77 18.20
N ILE A 82 -33.13 16.03 18.53
CA ILE A 82 -32.04 16.47 19.38
C ILE A 82 -30.72 16.34 18.62
N THR A 83 -29.80 17.26 18.84
CA THR A 83 -28.42 17.15 18.38
C THR A 83 -27.56 16.69 19.55
N LEU A 84 -26.85 15.57 19.40
CA LEU A 84 -25.95 15.12 20.45
C LEU A 84 -24.73 16.06 20.55
N ASN A 85 -24.26 16.28 21.78
CA ASN A 85 -22.99 16.98 22.01
C ASN A 85 -21.84 16.21 21.38
N THR A 86 -20.71 16.88 21.13
CA THR A 86 -19.55 16.29 20.45
C THR A 86 -19.13 14.96 21.08
N LEU A 87 -19.12 13.92 20.25
CA LEU A 87 -18.78 12.55 20.58
C LEU A 87 -17.38 12.22 20.07
N SER A 88 -16.63 11.43 20.85
CA SER A 88 -15.36 10.86 20.40
C SER A 88 -15.58 9.65 19.49
N VAL A 89 -14.55 9.26 18.73
CA VAL A 89 -14.56 7.99 17.96
C VAL A 89 -14.82 6.82 18.90
N GLY A 90 -15.78 5.96 18.56
CA GLY A 90 -16.16 4.83 19.39
C GLY A 90 -17.57 4.31 19.13
N THR A 91 -17.92 3.25 19.85
CA THR A 91 -19.24 2.62 19.82
C THR A 91 -20.10 3.14 20.97
N TYR A 92 -21.30 3.60 20.65
CA TYR A 92 -22.28 4.14 21.60
C TYR A 92 -23.49 3.20 21.63
N ALA A 93 -23.47 2.25 22.57
CA ALA A 93 -24.50 1.22 22.73
C ALA A 93 -25.35 1.38 24.01
N ASP A 94 -24.97 2.32 24.88
CA ASP A 94 -25.54 2.52 26.22
C ASP A 94 -26.40 3.79 26.35
N CYS A 95 -26.56 4.54 25.26
CA CYS A 95 -27.22 5.84 25.28
C CYS A 95 -28.73 5.70 25.50
N THR A 96 -29.26 6.46 26.46
CA THR A 96 -30.69 6.44 26.82
C THR A 96 -31.26 7.85 26.93
N ILE A 97 -32.53 7.99 26.58
CA ILE A 97 -33.34 9.19 26.74
C ILE A 97 -34.49 8.86 27.68
N THR A 98 -34.62 9.61 28.76
CA THR A 98 -35.78 9.56 29.65
C THR A 98 -36.54 10.87 29.59
N VAL A 99 -37.86 10.80 29.39
CA VAL A 99 -38.76 11.95 29.50
C VAL A 99 -39.59 11.80 30.75
N SER A 100 -39.67 12.84 31.58
CA SER A 100 -40.46 12.83 32.81
C SER A 100 -41.36 14.06 32.95
N LYS A 101 -42.53 13.87 33.56
CA LYS A 101 -43.53 14.93 33.79
C LYS A 101 -44.13 14.76 35.18
N THR A 102 -44.16 15.81 35.98
CA THR A 102 -44.90 15.83 37.24
C THR A 102 -46.27 16.43 37.01
N ILE A 103 -47.30 15.74 37.46
CA ILE A 103 -48.69 16.17 37.38
C ILE A 103 -49.22 16.31 38.81
N ALA A 104 -49.77 17.47 39.12
CA ALA A 104 -50.48 17.70 40.37
C ALA A 104 -51.95 17.27 40.20
N THR A 105 -52.43 16.41 41.07
CA THR A 105 -53.85 16.22 41.33
C THR A 105 -54.24 17.02 42.56
N GLU A 106 -55.55 17.16 42.84
CA GLU A 106 -56.04 17.89 44.02
C GLU A 106 -55.49 17.37 45.36
N LYS A 107 -54.87 16.18 45.39
CA LYS A 107 -54.40 15.51 46.61
C LYS A 107 -52.96 14.98 46.57
N SER A 108 -52.28 15.00 45.43
CA SER A 108 -50.92 14.41 45.31
C SER A 108 -50.17 14.87 44.06
N GLU A 109 -48.84 14.77 44.07
CA GLU A 109 -48.02 14.84 42.86
C GLU A 109 -47.76 13.42 42.34
N LYS A 110 -47.99 13.21 41.03
CA LYS A 110 -47.65 11.97 40.33
C LYS A 110 -46.57 12.25 39.30
N LYS A 111 -45.44 11.55 39.39
CA LYS A 111 -44.37 11.59 38.39
C LYS A 111 -44.60 10.51 37.34
N LEU A 112 -44.72 10.91 36.08
CA LEU A 112 -44.70 10.03 34.93
C LEU A 112 -43.28 10.02 34.34
N SER A 113 -42.85 8.87 33.83
CA SER A 113 -41.58 8.74 33.13
C SER A 113 -41.65 7.66 32.05
N GLY A 114 -41.04 7.94 30.90
CA GLY A 114 -40.78 6.96 29.84
C GLY A 114 -39.31 6.99 29.47
N SER A 115 -38.73 5.85 29.12
CA SER A 115 -37.33 5.73 28.71
C SER A 115 -37.22 5.03 27.37
N LEU A 116 -36.24 5.43 26.57
CA LEU A 116 -35.89 4.85 25.28
C LEU A 116 -34.37 4.72 25.18
N THR A 117 -33.90 3.55 24.79
CA THR A 117 -32.50 3.35 24.40
C THR A 117 -32.33 3.78 22.95
N ILE A 118 -31.34 4.61 22.67
CA ILE A 118 -30.97 5.01 21.30
C ILE A 118 -30.37 3.78 20.62
N THR A 119 -30.77 3.49 19.37
CA THR A 119 -30.17 2.40 18.59
C THR A 119 -28.65 2.58 18.51
N SER A 120 -27.89 1.52 18.83
CA SER A 120 -26.43 1.57 18.88
C SER A 120 -25.82 2.08 17.57
N PHE A 121 -24.83 2.97 17.68
CA PHE A 121 -24.12 3.52 16.53
C PHE A 121 -22.62 3.65 16.80
N THR A 122 -21.82 3.76 15.74
CA THR A 122 -20.38 3.98 15.83
C THR A 122 -19.97 5.30 15.18
N VAL A 123 -19.30 6.16 15.94
CA VAL A 123 -18.60 7.34 15.41
C VAL A 123 -17.23 6.87 14.94
N SER A 124 -16.93 7.05 13.65
CA SER A 124 -15.67 6.67 13.01
C SER A 124 -14.91 7.91 12.57
N SER A 125 -13.58 7.84 12.54
CA SER A 125 -12.78 8.92 11.94
C SER A 125 -12.89 8.87 10.42
N SER A 126 -12.72 10.02 9.77
CA SER A 126 -12.50 10.12 8.31
C SER A 126 -11.17 9.50 7.86
N ASP A 127 -10.31 9.12 8.81
CA ASP A 127 -8.88 8.85 8.58
C ASP A 127 -8.58 7.37 8.43
N ASN A 128 -9.51 6.57 7.89
CA ASN A 128 -9.14 5.26 7.37
C ASN A 128 -8.51 5.39 5.96
N THR A 129 -7.53 6.29 5.85
CA THR A 129 -6.77 6.56 4.63
C THR A 129 -5.57 5.62 4.60
N THR A 130 -5.77 4.39 4.12
CA THR A 130 -4.66 3.47 3.90
C THR A 130 -3.78 4.03 2.79
N THR A 131 -2.55 4.43 3.13
CA THR A 131 -1.54 4.80 2.14
C THR A 131 -1.29 3.64 1.18
N LEU A 132 -0.87 3.94 -0.06
CA LEU A 132 -0.68 2.91 -1.08
C LEU A 132 0.47 1.95 -0.74
N SER A 133 0.38 0.74 -1.27
CA SER A 133 1.49 -0.21 -1.25
C SER A 133 2.64 0.27 -2.12
N ALA A 134 3.83 -0.23 -1.81
CA ALA A 134 5.03 0.01 -2.59
C ALA A 134 4.86 -0.45 -4.05
N PRO A 135 5.40 0.30 -5.02
CA PRO A 135 5.56 -0.20 -6.38
C PRO A 135 6.51 -1.40 -6.42
N ASP A 136 6.12 -2.45 -7.14
CA ASP A 136 6.94 -3.63 -7.38
C ASP A 136 7.88 -3.45 -8.57
N ASN A 137 8.92 -4.28 -8.64
CA ASN A 137 9.85 -4.36 -9.78
C ASN A 137 10.52 -3.03 -10.15
N LEU A 138 10.87 -2.21 -9.14
CA LEU A 138 11.73 -1.06 -9.37
C LEU A 138 13.06 -1.53 -9.97
N SER A 139 13.42 -0.95 -11.10
CA SER A 139 14.62 -1.30 -11.83
C SER A 139 15.31 -0.03 -12.33
N ALA A 140 16.53 0.22 -11.87
CA ALA A 140 17.41 1.28 -12.37
C ALA A 140 18.26 0.76 -13.53
N SER A 141 18.59 1.61 -14.51
CA SER A 141 19.52 1.31 -15.60
C SER A 141 20.43 2.48 -15.87
N GLY A 142 21.72 2.32 -15.60
CA GLY A 142 22.73 3.36 -15.80
C GLY A 142 23.32 3.36 -17.19
N ALA A 143 23.58 4.56 -17.70
CA ALA A 143 24.32 4.85 -18.91
C ALA A 143 25.11 6.15 -18.70
N ASN A 144 25.78 6.69 -19.73
CA ASN A 144 26.55 7.93 -19.59
C ASN A 144 25.71 9.09 -19.01
N ASN A 145 26.05 9.52 -17.78
CA ASN A 145 25.42 10.62 -17.03
C ASN A 145 23.90 10.50 -16.78
N THR A 146 23.32 9.32 -16.98
CA THR A 146 21.86 9.13 -16.85
C THR A 146 21.46 7.76 -16.33
N ILE A 147 20.49 7.73 -15.40
CA ILE A 147 19.82 6.51 -14.95
C ILE A 147 18.36 6.55 -15.39
N THR A 148 17.94 5.51 -16.11
CA THR A 148 16.54 5.27 -16.44
C THR A 148 15.94 4.29 -15.45
N LEU A 149 14.87 4.70 -14.78
CA LEU A 149 14.12 3.90 -13.81
C LEU A 149 12.78 3.50 -14.37
N THR A 150 12.36 2.28 -14.06
CA THR A 150 11.02 1.75 -14.36
C THR A 150 10.50 0.96 -13.17
N TRP A 151 9.20 0.96 -12.93
CA TRP A 151 8.53 0.15 -11.91
C TRP A 151 7.12 -0.24 -12.37
N ASN A 152 6.47 -1.15 -11.65
CA ASN A 152 5.07 -1.48 -11.92
C ASN A 152 4.14 -0.37 -11.40
N SER A 153 3.15 0.02 -12.21
CA SER A 153 2.14 0.98 -11.77
C SER A 153 1.31 0.46 -10.57
N VAL A 154 1.01 1.36 -9.64
CA VAL A 154 0.20 1.07 -8.44
C VAL A 154 -1.22 1.61 -8.64
N SER A 155 -2.23 0.76 -8.46
CA SER A 155 -3.63 1.15 -8.61
C SER A 155 -4.02 2.22 -7.57
N GLY A 156 -4.66 3.29 -8.02
CA GLY A 156 -5.03 4.44 -7.18
C GLY A 156 -3.90 5.45 -6.96
N ALA A 157 -2.69 5.23 -7.50
CA ALA A 157 -1.63 6.22 -7.49
C ALA A 157 -1.97 7.40 -8.42
N THR A 158 -1.80 8.61 -7.90
CA THR A 158 -1.88 9.85 -8.70
C THR A 158 -0.49 10.34 -9.12
N SER A 159 0.55 9.94 -8.38
CA SER A 159 1.95 10.20 -8.71
C SER A 159 2.88 9.24 -7.95
N TYR A 160 4.18 9.39 -8.17
CA TYR A 160 5.24 8.69 -7.45
C TYR A 160 6.27 9.70 -6.92
N THR A 161 6.91 9.31 -5.82
CA THR A 161 8.11 9.97 -5.29
C THR A 161 9.27 8.97 -5.35
N LEU A 162 10.34 9.36 -6.03
CA LEU A 162 11.62 8.65 -6.02
C LEU A 162 12.53 9.23 -4.95
N TYR A 163 13.16 8.38 -4.16
CA TYR A 163 14.21 8.71 -3.21
C TYR A 163 15.52 8.14 -3.70
N TRP A 164 16.60 8.91 -3.61
CA TRP A 164 17.89 8.50 -4.13
C TRP A 164 19.07 9.09 -3.37
N ASP A 165 20.18 8.35 -3.42
CA ASP A 165 21.50 8.78 -2.97
C ASP A 165 22.60 7.98 -3.71
N ASN A 166 23.85 8.42 -3.63
CA ASN A 166 25.02 7.64 -4.05
C ASN A 166 25.68 6.87 -2.87
N VAL A 167 25.06 6.95 -1.69
CA VAL A 167 25.36 6.12 -0.51
C VAL A 167 24.29 5.04 -0.37
N SER A 168 24.70 3.83 0.01
CA SER A 168 23.76 2.73 0.24
C SER A 168 22.92 2.94 1.51
N GLY A 169 21.82 2.19 1.64
CA GLY A 169 20.96 2.25 2.84
C GLY A 169 19.86 3.32 2.79
N ILE A 170 19.52 3.79 1.59
CA ILE A 170 18.55 4.88 1.39
C ILE A 170 17.16 4.63 2.00
N ASP A 171 16.51 5.70 2.46
CA ASP A 171 15.15 5.75 2.98
C ASP A 171 14.38 7.00 2.50
N ASN A 172 13.33 7.40 3.21
CA ASN A 172 12.47 8.54 2.83
C ASN A 172 12.99 9.91 3.28
N SER A 173 14.15 9.96 3.94
CA SER A 173 14.83 11.20 4.33
C SER A 173 15.86 11.67 3.30
N ASP A 174 16.22 10.82 2.33
CA ASP A 174 17.15 11.13 1.26
C ASP A 174 16.55 12.05 0.18
N THR A 175 17.37 12.39 -0.83
CA THR A 175 16.99 13.30 -1.90
C THR A 175 15.76 12.78 -2.65
N ALA A 176 14.71 13.60 -2.70
CA ALA A 176 13.44 13.22 -3.31
C ALA A 176 13.22 13.90 -4.67
N ILE A 177 12.68 13.13 -5.60
CA ILE A 177 12.12 13.59 -6.88
C ILE A 177 10.63 13.28 -6.83
N THR A 178 9.80 14.31 -6.72
CA THR A 178 8.35 14.18 -6.50
C THR A 178 7.55 14.38 -7.79
N SER A 179 6.25 14.11 -7.71
CA SER A 179 5.27 14.45 -8.76
C SER A 179 5.52 13.73 -10.09
N ILE A 180 6.10 12.54 -10.05
CA ILE A 180 6.30 11.70 -11.24
C ILE A 180 4.96 11.04 -11.58
N THR A 181 4.42 11.29 -12.77
CA THR A 181 3.09 10.78 -13.15
C THR A 181 3.12 9.47 -13.92
N ASN A 182 4.28 9.09 -14.45
CA ASN A 182 4.47 7.84 -15.18
C ASN A 182 5.10 6.78 -14.26
N ASP A 183 5.09 5.53 -14.71
CA ASP A 183 5.75 4.38 -14.10
C ASP A 183 7.25 4.27 -14.48
N ASN A 184 7.84 5.40 -14.86
CA ASN A 184 9.23 5.52 -15.27
C ASN A 184 9.76 6.94 -15.04
N TYR A 185 11.09 7.05 -14.95
CA TYR A 185 11.79 8.32 -14.80
C TYR A 185 13.22 8.25 -15.35
N THR A 186 13.68 9.29 -16.03
CA THR A 186 15.07 9.42 -16.47
C THR A 186 15.78 10.50 -15.65
N HIS A 187 16.67 10.06 -14.76
CA HIS A 187 17.48 10.91 -13.91
C HIS A 187 18.79 11.26 -14.62
N SER A 188 18.89 12.50 -15.12
CA SER A 188 20.02 12.98 -15.92
C SER A 188 20.99 13.83 -15.11
N SER A 189 22.13 14.17 -15.72
CA SER A 189 23.17 15.05 -15.14
C SER A 189 23.83 14.47 -13.90
N LEU A 190 23.94 13.14 -13.84
CA LEU A 190 24.63 12.41 -12.78
C LEU A 190 26.12 12.26 -13.09
N ASP A 191 26.92 12.19 -12.05
CA ASP A 191 28.35 11.92 -12.17
C ASP A 191 28.59 10.44 -12.49
N ASN A 192 29.42 10.19 -13.50
CA ASN A 192 29.88 8.85 -13.86
C ASN A 192 30.86 8.31 -12.81
N GLY A 193 30.96 6.98 -12.72
CA GLY A 193 31.86 6.27 -11.82
C GLY A 193 31.30 6.01 -10.42
N SER A 194 30.04 6.39 -10.16
CA SER A 194 29.35 6.13 -8.89
C SER A 194 28.20 5.13 -9.08
N ILE A 195 27.87 4.41 -8.01
CA ILE A 195 26.64 3.63 -7.88
C ILE A 195 25.60 4.53 -7.23
N TYR A 196 24.40 4.57 -7.81
CA TYR A 196 23.27 5.30 -7.24
C TYR A 196 22.19 4.30 -6.83
N TYR A 197 21.56 4.58 -5.69
CA TYR A 197 20.53 3.76 -5.08
C TYR A 197 19.20 4.49 -5.18
N TYR A 198 18.12 3.75 -5.43
CA TYR A 198 16.78 4.29 -5.60
C TYR A 198 15.72 3.46 -4.87
N LYS A 199 14.75 4.15 -4.29
CA LYS A 199 13.47 3.60 -3.82
C LYS A 199 12.35 4.46 -4.34
N VAL A 200 11.20 3.86 -4.62
CA VAL A 200 10.01 4.57 -5.10
C VAL A 200 8.83 4.32 -4.17
N ALA A 201 8.00 5.32 -3.97
CA ALA A 201 6.71 5.20 -3.29
C ALA A 201 5.59 5.78 -4.15
N ALA A 202 4.45 5.10 -4.16
CA ALA A 202 3.22 5.60 -4.78
C ALA A 202 2.57 6.66 -3.89
N VAL A 203 1.93 7.66 -4.50
CA VAL A 203 1.30 8.79 -3.79
C VAL A 203 -0.15 8.91 -4.25
N ASN A 204 -1.06 9.15 -3.30
CA ASN A 204 -2.45 9.52 -3.57
C ASN A 204 -2.94 10.59 -2.57
N SER A 205 -4.26 10.82 -2.49
CA SER A 205 -4.86 11.76 -1.54
C SER A 205 -4.61 11.41 -0.06
N SER A 206 -4.23 10.17 0.24
CA SER A 206 -3.86 9.70 1.59
C SER A 206 -2.40 9.99 1.93
N GLY A 207 -1.60 10.50 0.98
CA GLY A 207 -0.18 10.79 1.13
C GLY A 207 0.74 9.76 0.46
N THR A 208 2.00 9.73 0.89
CA THR A 208 3.04 8.84 0.36
C THR A 208 2.92 7.45 0.96
N GLY A 209 2.90 6.44 0.09
CA GLY A 209 2.87 5.01 0.41
C GLY A 209 4.16 4.46 0.98
N THR A 210 4.20 3.13 1.13
CA THR A 210 5.42 2.43 1.53
C THR A 210 6.47 2.44 0.41
N LEU A 211 7.75 2.38 0.80
CA LEU A 211 8.87 2.34 -0.14
C LEU A 211 9.03 0.96 -0.78
N SER A 212 9.43 0.93 -2.06
CA SER A 212 9.86 -0.28 -2.75
C SER A 212 11.12 -0.90 -2.12
N SER A 213 11.45 -2.10 -2.57
CA SER A 213 12.83 -2.60 -2.46
C SER A 213 13.80 -1.63 -3.13
N VAL A 214 15.05 -1.62 -2.66
CA VAL A 214 16.11 -0.83 -3.28
C VAL A 214 16.43 -1.36 -4.68
N SER A 215 16.70 -0.45 -5.60
CA SER A 215 17.35 -0.75 -6.88
C SER A 215 18.60 0.13 -7.00
N SER A 216 19.62 -0.36 -7.69
CA SER A 216 20.83 0.44 -7.94
C SER A 216 21.31 0.31 -9.37
N ALA A 217 22.11 1.28 -9.79
CA ALA A 217 22.76 1.25 -11.09
C ALA A 217 24.11 1.96 -11.01
N ILE A 218 25.10 1.41 -11.72
CA ILE A 218 26.36 2.07 -12.02
C ILE A 218 26.24 2.84 -13.34
N LEU A 219 26.82 4.04 -13.40
CA LEU A 219 26.96 4.80 -14.64
C LEU A 219 28.43 4.95 -15.00
N ALA A 220 28.75 4.81 -16.27
CA ALA A 220 30.03 5.25 -16.80
C ALA A 220 29.89 5.66 -18.27
N SER A 221 30.83 6.47 -18.76
CA SER A 221 30.80 6.99 -20.13
C SER A 221 30.90 5.89 -21.19
N ASN A 222 31.54 4.77 -20.83
CA ASN A 222 31.68 3.58 -21.65
C ASN A 222 30.60 2.51 -21.38
N ILE A 223 29.52 2.84 -20.66
CA ILE A 223 28.39 1.94 -20.37
C ILE A 223 27.12 2.44 -21.06
N GLN A 224 26.38 1.52 -21.68
CA GLN A 224 25.09 1.79 -22.32
C GLN A 224 23.88 1.32 -21.52
N ALA A 225 24.07 0.30 -20.67
CA ALA A 225 23.03 -0.18 -19.75
C ALA A 225 23.68 -0.86 -18.55
N SER A 226 23.07 -0.77 -17.38
CA SER A 226 23.44 -1.56 -16.20
C SER A 226 22.21 -2.07 -15.49
N LYS A 227 22.30 -3.23 -14.83
CA LYS A 227 21.20 -3.85 -14.10
C LYS A 227 21.74 -4.72 -12.97
N THR A 228 20.99 -4.80 -11.88
CA THR A 228 21.29 -5.70 -10.76
C THR A 228 20.53 -7.02 -10.87
N PHE A 229 21.19 -8.13 -10.53
CA PHE A 229 20.59 -9.45 -10.41
C PHE A 229 21.32 -10.27 -9.34
N ASN A 230 20.57 -10.87 -8.41
CA ASN A 230 21.09 -11.66 -7.30
C ASN A 230 22.27 -10.99 -6.56
N ASP A 231 22.12 -9.73 -6.17
CA ASP A 231 23.14 -8.94 -5.45
C ASP A 231 24.43 -8.61 -6.23
N HIS A 232 24.49 -8.92 -7.54
CA HIS A 232 25.55 -8.44 -8.43
C HIS A 232 25.02 -7.31 -9.32
N THR A 233 25.91 -6.40 -9.70
CA THR A 233 25.62 -5.40 -10.74
C THR A 233 26.30 -5.82 -12.04
N TYR A 234 25.56 -5.77 -13.14
CA TYR A 234 26.05 -6.06 -14.49
C TYR A 234 25.91 -4.82 -15.35
N ALA A 235 26.86 -4.59 -16.24
CA ALA A 235 26.85 -3.47 -17.16
C ALA A 235 27.31 -3.86 -18.56
N LEU A 236 26.67 -3.30 -19.58
CA LEU A 236 27.02 -3.50 -20.97
C LEU A 236 27.84 -2.31 -21.47
N THR A 237 28.94 -2.59 -22.15
CA THR A 237 29.72 -1.54 -22.81
C THR A 237 28.90 -0.77 -23.85
N SER A 238 29.19 0.51 -24.03
CA SER A 238 28.48 1.39 -24.98
C SER A 238 28.92 1.26 -26.42
N ALA A 239 30.01 0.54 -26.66
CA ALA A 239 30.51 0.22 -27.98
C ALA A 239 31.00 -1.23 -28.03
N THR A 240 31.00 -1.78 -29.24
CA THR A 240 31.66 -3.06 -29.49
C THR A 240 33.18 -2.90 -29.45
N MET A 241 33.88 -3.90 -28.92
CA MET A 241 35.33 -3.91 -28.80
C MET A 241 35.89 -5.33 -28.84
N THR A 242 37.23 -5.43 -28.91
CA THR A 242 37.93 -6.71 -28.76
C THR A 242 37.81 -7.21 -27.32
N TRP A 243 37.96 -8.52 -27.13
CA TRP A 243 37.86 -9.10 -25.79
C TRP A 243 38.90 -8.53 -24.82
N ASN A 244 40.14 -8.30 -25.27
CA ASN A 244 41.19 -7.68 -24.45
C ASN A 244 40.89 -6.22 -24.06
N ASN A 245 40.30 -5.44 -24.98
CA ASN A 245 39.86 -4.08 -24.68
C ASN A 245 38.69 -4.11 -23.69
N ALA A 246 37.79 -5.09 -23.82
CA ALA A 246 36.68 -5.28 -22.90
C ALA A 246 37.15 -5.63 -21.49
N LYS A 247 38.11 -6.55 -21.35
CA LYS A 247 38.79 -6.83 -20.09
C LYS A 247 39.38 -5.56 -19.46
N THR A 248 40.11 -4.78 -20.26
CA THR A 248 40.71 -3.52 -19.79
C THR A 248 39.65 -2.53 -19.31
N ALA A 249 38.55 -2.40 -20.05
CA ALA A 249 37.42 -1.54 -19.69
C ALA A 249 36.73 -2.00 -18.41
N ALA A 250 36.52 -3.31 -18.24
CA ALA A 250 35.97 -3.91 -17.02
C ALA A 250 36.83 -3.57 -15.80
N THR A 251 38.14 -3.84 -15.87
CA THR A 251 39.07 -3.57 -14.78
C THR A 251 39.14 -2.08 -14.44
N ALA A 252 39.08 -1.19 -15.43
CA ALA A 252 39.08 0.25 -15.21
C ALA A 252 37.84 0.75 -14.44
N LEU A 253 36.72 0.02 -14.51
CA LEU A 253 35.51 0.30 -13.74
C LEU A 253 35.50 -0.39 -12.37
N GLY A 254 36.53 -1.19 -12.04
CA GLY A 254 36.59 -1.98 -10.82
C GLY A 254 35.83 -3.31 -10.90
N GLY A 255 35.42 -3.73 -12.11
CA GLY A 255 34.76 -5.01 -12.35
C GLY A 255 35.61 -5.97 -13.19
N TYR A 256 34.97 -7.02 -13.68
CA TYR A 256 35.56 -8.01 -14.58
C TYR A 256 34.57 -8.44 -15.67
N LEU A 257 35.05 -9.10 -16.73
CA LEU A 257 34.14 -9.68 -17.71
C LEU A 257 33.33 -10.81 -17.06
N THR A 258 32.01 -10.73 -17.19
CA THR A 258 31.09 -11.53 -16.37
C THR A 258 31.42 -13.02 -16.34
N THR A 259 31.36 -13.55 -15.12
CA THR A 259 31.30 -14.99 -14.85
C THR A 259 29.84 -15.40 -14.98
N VAL A 260 29.55 -16.63 -15.39
CA VAL A 260 28.17 -17.09 -15.49
C VAL A 260 28.01 -18.39 -14.73
N ASN A 261 27.47 -18.27 -13.52
CA ASN A 261 27.46 -19.31 -12.49
C ASN A 261 26.22 -20.19 -12.62
N THR A 262 25.08 -19.61 -13.00
CA THR A 262 23.81 -20.34 -13.08
C THR A 262 23.11 -20.20 -14.42
N LYS A 263 22.23 -21.18 -14.72
CA LYS A 263 21.34 -21.07 -15.87
C LYS A 263 20.42 -19.86 -15.77
N ALA A 264 19.92 -19.56 -14.58
CA ALA A 264 19.02 -18.42 -14.36
C ALA A 264 19.71 -17.10 -14.67
N GLU A 265 20.96 -16.96 -14.24
CA GLU A 265 21.82 -15.82 -14.57
C GLU A 265 22.10 -15.75 -16.07
N ASN A 266 22.47 -16.85 -16.73
CA ASN A 266 22.67 -16.89 -18.17
C ASN A 266 21.43 -16.45 -18.96
N ASP A 267 20.25 -16.98 -18.57
CA ASP A 267 18.97 -16.62 -19.18
C ASP A 267 18.68 -15.13 -18.97
N TRP A 268 18.95 -14.60 -17.77
CA TRP A 268 18.77 -13.19 -17.43
C TRP A 268 19.72 -12.27 -18.22
N LEU A 269 21.02 -12.56 -18.24
CA LEU A 269 22.02 -11.84 -19.04
C LEU A 269 21.64 -11.83 -20.52
N THR A 270 21.11 -12.95 -21.01
CA THR A 270 20.64 -13.07 -22.38
C THR A 270 19.44 -12.16 -22.63
N ALA A 271 18.45 -12.18 -21.74
CA ALA A 271 17.24 -11.36 -21.86
C ALA A 271 17.53 -9.85 -21.77
N ILE A 272 18.43 -9.45 -20.86
CA ILE A 272 18.73 -8.05 -20.56
C ILE A 272 19.73 -7.45 -21.54
N PHE A 273 20.76 -8.20 -21.93
CA PHE A 273 21.86 -7.66 -22.73
C PHE A 273 21.92 -8.25 -24.16
N ARG A 274 21.90 -9.58 -24.29
CA ARG A 274 22.05 -10.23 -25.60
C ARG A 274 20.92 -9.90 -26.56
N ILE A 275 19.68 -10.03 -26.11
CA ILE A 275 18.49 -9.82 -26.95
C ILE A 275 18.35 -8.36 -27.36
N PRO A 276 18.45 -7.36 -26.46
CA PRO A 276 18.19 -5.97 -26.82
C PRO A 276 19.36 -5.30 -27.57
N TYR A 277 20.61 -5.71 -27.30
CA TYR A 277 21.79 -4.98 -27.79
C TYR A 277 22.67 -5.77 -28.76
N GLY A 278 22.71 -7.10 -28.66
CA GLY A 278 23.50 -7.96 -29.55
C GLY A 278 24.49 -8.86 -28.84
N GLN A 279 25.31 -9.57 -29.63
CA GLN A 279 26.31 -10.50 -29.12
C GLN A 279 27.25 -9.81 -28.13
N SER A 280 27.54 -10.50 -27.02
CA SER A 280 28.28 -9.91 -25.92
C SER A 280 29.34 -10.85 -25.37
N TRP A 281 30.57 -10.34 -25.22
CA TRP A 281 31.67 -11.02 -24.55
C TRP A 281 31.32 -11.35 -23.11
N ILE A 282 31.80 -12.52 -22.68
CA ILE A 282 31.82 -12.98 -21.28
C ILE A 282 33.27 -13.29 -20.90
N GLY A 283 33.53 -13.58 -19.61
CA GLY A 283 34.87 -13.83 -19.10
C GLY A 283 35.52 -15.15 -19.53
N ALA A 284 34.77 -16.06 -20.17
CA ALA A 284 35.26 -17.37 -20.57
C ALA A 284 36.35 -17.24 -21.66
N ASN A 285 37.51 -17.88 -21.44
CA ASN A 285 38.62 -17.88 -22.40
C ASN A 285 39.57 -19.08 -22.18
N ASP A 286 40.36 -19.44 -23.19
CA ASP A 286 41.45 -20.44 -23.10
C ASP A 286 42.81 -19.88 -23.59
N ILE A 287 42.97 -18.55 -23.50
CA ILE A 287 44.11 -17.80 -24.05
C ILE A 287 45.45 -18.32 -23.52
N ALA A 288 45.51 -18.64 -22.23
CA ALA A 288 46.74 -19.06 -21.57
C ALA A 288 47.14 -20.50 -21.93
N THR A 289 46.16 -21.38 -22.14
CA THR A 289 46.40 -22.78 -22.45
C THR A 289 45.24 -23.27 -23.31
N THR A 290 45.51 -23.49 -24.59
CA THR A 290 44.52 -23.98 -25.56
C THR A 290 43.77 -25.17 -24.99
N ASN A 291 42.46 -25.18 -25.20
CA ASN A 291 41.51 -26.18 -24.72
C ASN A 291 41.34 -26.25 -23.20
N THR A 292 41.85 -25.27 -22.45
CA THR A 292 41.66 -25.14 -21.00
C THR A 292 40.91 -23.85 -20.72
N TRP A 293 39.57 -23.95 -20.76
CA TRP A 293 38.71 -22.79 -20.56
C TRP A 293 38.61 -22.40 -19.10
N VAL A 294 38.83 -21.12 -18.84
CA VAL A 294 38.81 -20.50 -17.51
C VAL A 294 38.01 -19.19 -17.56
N TRP A 295 37.56 -18.73 -16.40
CA TRP A 295 37.06 -17.36 -16.24
C TRP A 295 38.25 -16.40 -16.12
N ASP A 296 38.14 -15.23 -16.75
CA ASP A 296 39.23 -14.24 -16.80
C ASP A 296 39.66 -13.71 -15.42
N ASN A 297 38.69 -13.56 -14.51
CA ASN A 297 38.94 -13.17 -13.12
C ASN A 297 39.53 -14.31 -12.26
N GLY A 298 39.58 -15.54 -12.81
CA GLY A 298 40.06 -16.72 -12.12
C GLY A 298 39.12 -17.26 -11.04
N THR A 299 37.85 -16.85 -11.02
CA THR A 299 36.89 -17.36 -10.03
C THR A 299 36.66 -18.85 -10.22
N THR A 300 36.53 -19.53 -9.08
CA THR A 300 36.10 -20.91 -8.97
C THR A 300 35.00 -20.97 -7.93
N ASP A 301 33.86 -21.53 -8.26
CA ASP A 301 32.72 -21.58 -7.34
C ASP A 301 32.73 -22.87 -6.51
N ASN A 302 32.29 -22.78 -5.25
CA ASN A 302 32.11 -23.94 -4.36
C ASN A 302 30.87 -24.78 -4.73
N ASP A 303 30.54 -24.88 -6.01
CA ASP A 303 29.37 -25.57 -6.54
C ASP A 303 29.71 -26.98 -7.07
N ASN A 304 30.78 -27.58 -6.53
CA ASN A 304 31.39 -28.81 -7.01
C ASN A 304 31.89 -28.72 -8.48
N GLY A 305 32.27 -27.52 -8.91
CA GLY A 305 32.86 -27.26 -10.21
C GLY A 305 31.86 -27.21 -11.36
N LEU A 306 30.57 -26.94 -11.11
CA LEU A 306 29.57 -26.76 -12.16
C LEU A 306 29.80 -25.47 -12.95
N THR A 307 30.14 -24.38 -12.25
CA THR A 307 30.52 -23.10 -12.85
C THR A 307 31.87 -23.23 -13.55
N ASP A 308 32.83 -23.86 -12.87
CA ASP A 308 34.21 -24.05 -13.32
C ASP A 308 34.30 -25.02 -14.50
N ASN A 309 33.29 -25.88 -14.67
CA ASN A 309 33.12 -26.71 -15.84
C ASN A 309 32.56 -25.87 -17.01
N ILE A 310 33.40 -24.97 -17.53
CA ILE A 310 33.06 -24.09 -18.64
C ILE A 310 32.83 -24.90 -19.91
N CYS A 311 33.68 -25.90 -20.17
CA CYS A 311 33.67 -26.64 -21.44
C CYS A 311 33.46 -28.17 -21.33
N GLY A 312 33.55 -28.78 -20.15
CA GLY A 312 33.36 -30.22 -20.03
C GLY A 312 34.67 -31.00 -19.90
N SER A 313 34.65 -32.27 -20.30
CA SER A 313 35.74 -33.22 -20.02
C SER A 313 36.98 -33.05 -20.91
N ASN A 314 38.13 -33.51 -20.38
CA ASN A 314 39.52 -33.45 -20.89
C ASN A 314 39.75 -32.92 -22.31
N GLY A 315 40.26 -31.68 -22.37
CA GLY A 315 40.83 -31.06 -23.56
C GLY A 315 39.83 -30.44 -24.51
N CYS A 316 38.55 -30.32 -24.12
CA CYS A 316 37.57 -29.39 -24.69
C CYS A 316 37.58 -29.24 -26.24
N PRO A 317 37.70 -30.31 -27.05
CA PRO A 317 37.65 -30.13 -28.51
C PRO A 317 36.20 -29.99 -29.01
N ASN A 318 35.24 -30.48 -28.22
CA ASN A 318 33.80 -30.32 -28.40
C ASN A 318 33.14 -30.31 -27.01
N SER A 319 32.46 -29.23 -26.62
CA SER A 319 31.90 -29.14 -25.26
C SER A 319 30.79 -30.15 -25.00
N ASN A 320 30.85 -30.78 -23.83
CA ASN A 320 29.72 -31.46 -23.19
C ASN A 320 29.24 -30.74 -21.92
N ALA A 321 29.67 -29.50 -21.68
CA ALA A 321 29.24 -28.73 -20.52
C ALA A 321 27.73 -28.44 -20.57
N THR A 322 27.06 -28.78 -19.49
CA THR A 322 25.65 -28.48 -19.25
C THR A 322 25.51 -27.61 -18.02
N TRP A 323 24.37 -26.93 -17.92
CA TRP A 323 23.91 -26.36 -16.66
C TRP A 323 23.56 -27.48 -15.65
N ALA A 324 23.21 -27.09 -14.42
CA ALA A 324 22.83 -28.01 -13.35
C ALA A 324 21.63 -28.93 -13.68
N ASP A 325 20.84 -28.59 -14.71
CA ASP A 325 19.76 -29.44 -15.20
C ASP A 325 20.24 -30.68 -15.98
N ASN A 326 21.55 -30.77 -16.28
CA ASN A 326 22.19 -31.84 -17.06
C ASN A 326 21.62 -32.05 -18.47
N ILE A 327 20.84 -31.10 -18.98
CA ILE A 327 20.15 -31.19 -20.27
C ILE A 327 20.54 -30.01 -21.14
N THR A 328 20.52 -28.81 -20.57
CA THR A 328 20.78 -27.58 -21.32
C THR A 328 22.27 -27.38 -21.44
N LYS A 329 22.78 -27.36 -22.68
CA LYS A 329 24.19 -27.12 -22.97
C LYS A 329 24.55 -25.64 -22.81
N LYS A 330 25.77 -25.38 -22.33
CA LYS A 330 26.33 -24.02 -22.29
C LYS A 330 26.70 -23.53 -23.70
N TRP A 331 27.31 -24.41 -24.50
CA TRP A 331 27.81 -24.09 -25.85
C TRP A 331 26.90 -24.61 -26.96
N GLN A 332 26.89 -23.91 -28.10
CA GLN A 332 26.16 -24.32 -29.28
C GLN A 332 26.94 -25.36 -30.12
N ASN A 333 26.25 -26.31 -30.76
CA ASN A 333 26.78 -27.13 -31.88
C ASN A 333 28.22 -27.70 -31.79
N LEU A 334 28.58 -28.27 -30.63
CA LEU A 334 29.92 -28.85 -30.37
C LEU A 334 31.05 -27.81 -30.28
N GLU A 335 30.73 -26.53 -30.11
CA GLU A 335 31.68 -25.51 -29.69
C GLU A 335 32.07 -25.73 -28.22
N PRO A 336 33.24 -25.23 -27.77
CA PRO A 336 34.26 -24.57 -28.57
C PRO A 336 35.09 -25.57 -29.39
N ARG A 337 35.40 -25.22 -30.64
CA ARG A 337 36.18 -26.07 -31.57
C ARG A 337 37.63 -25.58 -31.65
N GLY A 338 38.53 -26.38 -31.08
CA GLY A 338 39.95 -26.06 -30.98
C GLY A 338 40.69 -25.86 -32.32
N SER A 339 40.77 -24.61 -32.79
CA SER A 339 41.99 -24.01 -33.35
C SER A 339 41.78 -22.53 -33.69
N GLY A 340 42.16 -21.64 -32.78
CA GLY A 340 42.30 -20.19 -33.03
C GLY A 340 41.19 -19.29 -32.49
N ALA A 341 40.08 -19.88 -32.06
CA ALA A 341 39.06 -19.21 -31.27
C ALA A 341 39.37 -19.47 -29.78
N THR A 342 39.42 -18.40 -28.99
CA THR A 342 39.94 -18.48 -27.60
C THR A 342 39.16 -17.63 -26.60
N CYS A 343 38.11 -16.95 -27.06
CA CYS A 343 37.31 -16.03 -26.26
C CYS A 343 35.82 -16.34 -26.45
N GLY A 344 35.12 -16.53 -25.34
CA GLY A 344 33.71 -16.93 -25.29
C GLY A 344 32.77 -15.74 -25.26
N TYR A 345 31.60 -15.89 -25.87
CA TYR A 345 30.54 -14.88 -25.88
C TYR A 345 29.16 -15.53 -25.92
N ILE A 346 28.13 -14.79 -25.48
CA ILE A 346 26.74 -15.22 -25.65
C ILE A 346 26.36 -15.03 -27.12
N TRP A 347 26.16 -16.14 -27.83
CA TRP A 347 25.97 -16.12 -29.28
C TRP A 347 24.51 -15.98 -29.68
N GLN A 348 23.67 -16.91 -29.23
CA GLN A 348 22.27 -16.96 -29.65
C GLN A 348 21.36 -16.28 -28.63
N THR A 349 20.15 -15.92 -29.08
CA THR A 349 19.11 -15.40 -28.19
C THR A 349 18.51 -16.48 -27.29
N SER A 350 18.85 -17.76 -27.52
CA SER A 350 18.60 -18.88 -26.61
C SER A 350 19.58 -18.93 -25.43
N GLY A 351 20.62 -18.09 -25.43
CA GLY A 351 21.62 -18.00 -24.37
C GLY A 351 22.79 -18.98 -24.51
N THR A 352 22.90 -19.72 -25.61
CA THR A 352 24.06 -20.58 -25.86
C THR A 352 25.29 -19.78 -26.27
N TRP A 353 26.45 -20.26 -25.85
CA TRP A 353 27.76 -19.67 -26.07
C TRP A 353 28.43 -20.19 -27.34
N ASP A 354 29.38 -19.40 -27.83
CA ASP A 354 30.25 -19.71 -28.96
C ASP A 354 31.62 -19.08 -28.70
N ASP A 355 32.66 -19.58 -29.34
CA ASP A 355 34.01 -19.05 -29.25
C ASP A 355 34.47 -18.45 -30.57
N ILE A 356 35.27 -17.40 -30.48
CA ILE A 356 35.92 -16.83 -31.66
C ILE A 356 37.28 -16.24 -31.26
N ALA A 357 38.09 -15.88 -32.26
CA ALA A 357 39.31 -15.13 -32.03
C ALA A 357 39.00 -13.83 -31.25
N CYS A 358 39.78 -13.56 -30.21
CA CYS A 358 39.58 -12.42 -29.31
C CYS A 358 39.63 -11.04 -29.98
N GLY A 359 40.11 -10.97 -31.23
CA GLY A 359 40.12 -9.76 -32.06
C GLY A 359 38.76 -9.40 -32.69
N GLY A 360 37.73 -10.24 -32.54
CA GLY A 360 36.36 -9.90 -32.95
C GLY A 360 35.81 -8.69 -32.18
N SER A 361 34.86 -7.95 -32.77
CA SER A 361 34.22 -6.81 -32.10
C SER A 361 32.83 -7.21 -31.61
N LYS A 362 32.59 -7.14 -30.29
CA LYS A 362 31.29 -7.39 -29.65
C LYS A 362 31.11 -6.43 -28.48
N TYR A 363 29.87 -6.23 -28.03
CA TYR A 363 29.67 -5.62 -26.72
C TYR A 363 30.26 -6.53 -25.63
N ALA A 364 30.41 -6.03 -24.42
CA ALA A 364 30.89 -6.84 -23.31
C ALA A 364 30.04 -6.62 -22.07
N ILE A 365 29.74 -7.72 -21.39
CA ILE A 365 29.05 -7.68 -20.11
C ILE A 365 30.13 -7.68 -19.02
N ILE A 366 30.08 -6.65 -18.20
CA ILE A 366 30.95 -6.40 -17.07
C ILE A 366 30.14 -6.69 -15.81
N GLU A 367 30.76 -7.34 -14.85
CA GLU A 367 30.17 -7.70 -13.57
C GLU A 367 30.93 -7.01 -12.44
N PHE A 368 30.19 -6.61 -11.41
CA PHE A 368 30.67 -5.98 -10.20
C PHE A 368 30.08 -6.72 -9.01
N ASP A 369 30.97 -7.24 -8.15
CA ASP A 369 30.60 -7.76 -6.83
C ASP A 369 30.39 -6.59 -5.87
N LEU A 370 29.21 -6.54 -5.25
CA LEU A 370 28.84 -5.50 -4.28
C LEU A 370 29.34 -5.79 -2.87
#